data_AF-A0AAE8QS23-F1
#
_entry.id   AF-A0AAE8QS23-F1
#
_cell.length_a   1.000
_cell.length_b   1.000
_cell.length_c   1.000
_cell.angle_alpha   90.00
_cell.angle_beta   90.00
_cell.angle_gamma   90.00
#
_symmetry.space_group_name_H-M   'P 1'
#
loop_
_entity.id
_entity.type
_entity.pdbx_description
1 polymer ?
#
loop_
_entity_poly.entity_id
_entity_poly.type
_entity_poly.pdbx_seq_one_letter_code
_entity_poly.pdbx_strand_id
1 'polypeptide(L)'
;MEAAGTRGACGIVGQPAATNQSCMAIYPNHKLSSLYLYHWYVYNGEALAFKYCQGTKQLSYTAGLLRTIPIYIPGIIKEQTRIANVLSDTDALITKIEQLIAKKQTIKSATMQQLMTGRTRLPQFAKHSNSTLKGYKSSELGLIPEDWDVYTFNDLIESCSSGATPYRGNKSFYTG
;
A
#
# COMPACT_ATOMS: atom_id res chain seq x y z
N MET A 1 19.61 9.23 14.54
CA MET A 1 19.79 7.81 14.18
C MET A 1 18.82 7.55 13.05
N GLU A 2 19.26 7.70 11.80
CA GLU A 2 18.36 7.51 10.65
C GLU A 2 18.15 6.01 10.45
N ALA A 3 16.88 5.61 10.54
CA ALA A 3 16.46 4.21 10.47
C ALA A 3 16.76 3.61 9.09
N ALA A 4 16.86 2.28 9.04
CA ALA A 4 16.78 1.57 7.77
C ALA A 4 15.49 1.99 7.04
N GLY A 5 15.61 2.49 5.81
CA GLY A 5 14.51 3.09 5.05
C GLY A 5 14.56 4.62 4.88
N THR A 6 15.41 5.35 5.62
CA THR A 6 15.58 6.81 5.45
C THR A 6 16.74 7.17 4.51
N ARG A 7 17.73 6.29 4.37
CA ARG A 7 18.86 6.47 3.46
C ARG A 7 18.37 6.36 2.01
N GLY A 8 18.55 7.41 1.22
CA GLY A 8 18.14 7.43 -0.19
C GLY A 8 16.72 7.97 -0.43
N ALA A 9 16.02 8.47 0.60
CA ALA A 9 14.78 9.20 0.39
C ALA A 9 15.07 10.50 -0.36
N CYS A 10 14.45 10.67 -1.53
CA CYS A 10 14.54 11.88 -2.34
C CYS A 10 13.14 12.33 -2.73
N GLY A 11 13.00 13.62 -3.01
CA GLY A 11 11.74 14.22 -3.44
C GLY A 11 11.98 15.44 -4.29
N ILE A 12 11.04 15.70 -5.20
CA ILE A 12 11.03 16.93 -5.99
C ILE A 12 10.21 17.97 -5.23
N VAL A 13 10.85 19.10 -4.95
CA VAL A 13 10.22 20.23 -4.28
C VAL A 13 9.43 21.04 -5.32
N GLY A 14 8.09 20.99 -5.25
CA GLY A 14 7.21 21.68 -6.19
C GLY A 14 6.92 23.15 -5.88
N GLN A 15 7.37 23.65 -4.72
CA GLN A 15 7.17 25.02 -4.25
C GLN A 15 8.38 25.47 -3.42
N PRO A 16 8.67 26.78 -3.30
CA PRO A 16 9.74 27.25 -2.44
C PRO A 16 9.64 26.68 -1.03
N ALA A 17 10.72 26.05 -0.55
CA ALA A 17 10.77 25.41 0.76
C ALA A 17 12.12 25.66 1.43
N ALA A 18 12.13 25.68 2.76
CA ALA A 18 13.35 25.69 3.55
C ALA A 18 13.65 24.26 4.03
N THR A 19 14.89 23.82 3.87
CA THR A 19 15.35 22.50 4.32
C THR A 19 16.24 22.65 5.55
N ASN A 20 16.21 21.65 6.44
CA ASN A 20 17.14 21.59 7.57
C ASN A 20 18.54 21.12 7.13
N GLN A 21 19.48 21.04 8.07
CA GLN A 21 20.87 20.64 7.80
C GLN A 21 21.05 19.17 7.39
N SER A 22 20.03 18.32 7.61
CA SER A 22 20.05 16.90 7.24
C SER A 22 19.54 16.66 5.81
N CYS A 23 18.94 17.67 5.18
CA CYS A 23 18.41 17.60 3.83
C CYS A 23 19.30 18.39 2.86
N MET A 24 19.64 17.77 1.73
CA MET A 24 20.45 18.41 0.69
C MET A 24 19.58 18.78 -0.51
N ALA A 25 19.57 20.07 -0.84
CA ALA A 25 18.95 20.55 -2.08
C ALA A 25 19.96 20.47 -3.23
N ILE A 26 19.57 19.79 -4.32
CA ILE A 26 20.38 19.66 -5.54
C ILE A 26 19.69 20.43 -6.65
N TYR A 27 20.44 21.31 -7.31
CA TYR A 27 19.97 22.12 -8.43
C TYR A 27 20.78 21.76 -9.69
N PRO A 28 20.25 20.86 -10.55
CA PRO A 28 20.89 20.52 -11.81
C PRO A 28 21.06 21.73 -12.72
N ASN A 29 22.13 21.73 -13.53
CA ASN A 29 22.27 22.68 -14.62
C ASN A 29 21.54 22.19 -15.89
N HIS A 30 21.65 22.93 -16.99
CA HIS A 30 20.98 22.63 -18.27
C HIS A 30 21.33 21.26 -18.90
N LYS A 31 22.37 20.56 -18.43
CA LYS A 31 22.76 19.24 -18.93
C LYS A 31 22.02 18.08 -18.27
N LEU A 32 21.32 18.33 -17.16
CA LEU A 32 20.69 17.30 -16.36
C LEU A 32 19.26 17.70 -16.01
N SER A 33 18.29 16.88 -16.41
CA SER A 33 16.89 17.05 -16.03
C SER A 33 16.68 16.68 -14.56
N SER A 34 16.00 17.53 -13.80
CA SER A 34 15.66 17.27 -12.39
C SER A 34 14.81 16.01 -12.22
N LEU A 35 13.85 15.76 -13.13
CA LEU A 35 13.00 14.58 -13.07
C LEU A 35 13.78 13.31 -13.41
N TYR A 36 14.74 13.40 -14.33
CA TYR A 36 15.64 12.28 -14.62
C TYR A 36 16.57 11.99 -13.43
N LEU A 37 17.15 13.04 -12.82
CA LEU A 37 17.99 12.89 -11.63
C LEU A 37 17.23 12.23 -10.48
N TYR A 38 15.96 12.60 -10.27
CA TYR A 38 15.10 11.95 -9.28
C TYR A 38 15.01 10.44 -9.52
N HIS A 39 14.60 10.02 -10.72
CA HIS A 39 14.48 8.60 -11.05
C HIS A 39 15.82 7.85 -11.01
N TRP A 40 16.90 8.49 -11.48
CA TRP A 40 18.25 7.93 -11.41
C TRP A 40 18.69 7.70 -9.96
N TYR A 41 18.36 8.63 -9.06
CA TYR A 41 18.70 8.52 -7.65
C TYR A 41 17.83 7.49 -6.93
N VAL A 42 16.54 7.37 -7.27
CA VAL A 42 15.69 6.28 -6.77
C VAL A 42 16.29 4.92 -7.13
N TYR A 43 16.81 4.76 -8.34
CA TYR A 43 17.43 3.50 -8.77
C TYR A 43 18.83 3.25 -8.18
N ASN A 44 19.72 4.25 -8.15
CA ASN A 44 21.12 4.08 -7.73
C ASN A 44 21.39 4.43 -6.25
N GLY A 45 20.46 5.11 -5.58
CA GLY A 45 20.70 5.79 -4.30
C GLY A 45 21.11 4.86 -3.17
N GLU A 46 20.53 3.67 -3.11
CA GLU A 46 20.89 2.64 -2.11
C GLU A 46 22.31 2.10 -2.36
N ALA A 47 22.63 1.75 -3.61
CA ALA A 47 23.96 1.27 -3.98
C ALA A 47 25.05 2.33 -3.71
N LEU A 48 24.75 3.60 -4.01
CA LEU A 48 25.64 4.71 -3.68
C LEU A 48 25.78 4.89 -2.16
N ALA A 49 24.70 4.75 -1.40
CA ALA A 49 24.74 4.92 0.05
C ALA A 49 25.58 3.81 0.68
N PHE A 50 25.42 2.57 0.20
CA PHE A 50 26.25 1.46 0.61
C PHE A 50 27.73 1.66 0.25
N LYS A 51 28.04 2.29 -0.89
CA LYS A 51 29.44 2.49 -1.30
C LYS A 51 30.13 3.65 -0.58
N TYR A 52 29.41 4.75 -0.36
CA TYR A 52 30.01 6.03 0.05
C TYR A 52 29.62 6.49 1.46
N CYS A 53 28.58 5.92 2.06
CA CYS A 53 28.11 6.26 3.41
C CYS A 53 28.28 5.06 4.36
N GLN A 54 29.54 4.63 4.55
CA GLN A 54 29.93 3.53 5.44
C GLN A 54 30.54 4.08 6.74
N GLY A 55 30.18 3.48 7.88
CA GLY A 55 30.72 3.80 9.21
C GLY A 55 29.73 4.48 10.17
N THR A 56 30.02 4.43 11.47
CA THR A 56 29.13 4.94 12.54
C THR A 56 29.06 6.47 12.62
N LYS A 57 30.03 7.20 12.06
CA LYS A 57 30.11 8.67 12.15
C LYS A 57 29.60 9.43 10.92
N GLN A 58 29.43 8.79 9.76
CA GLN A 58 29.08 9.46 8.51
C GLN A 58 27.95 8.72 7.79
N LEU A 59 26.73 8.97 8.25
CA LEU A 59 25.50 8.28 7.80
C LEU A 59 24.77 9.02 6.67
N SER A 60 25.28 10.17 6.23
CA SER A 60 24.65 11.06 5.24
C SER A 60 25.66 11.56 4.19
N TYR A 61 25.17 11.90 3.00
CA TYR A 61 26.00 12.53 1.97
C TYR A 61 26.39 13.96 2.41
N THR A 62 27.69 14.25 2.43
CA THR A 62 28.16 15.63 2.57
C THR A 62 28.25 16.30 1.20
N ALA A 63 28.14 17.63 1.14
CA ALA A 63 28.19 18.36 -0.13
C ALA A 63 29.51 18.14 -0.88
N GLY A 64 30.62 17.95 -0.15
CA GLY A 64 31.91 17.60 -0.73
C GLY A 64 31.92 16.21 -1.36
N LEU A 65 31.35 15.21 -0.67
CA LEU A 65 31.24 13.84 -1.17
C LEU A 65 30.36 13.76 -2.42
N LEU A 66 29.21 14.44 -2.44
CA LEU A 66 28.33 14.42 -3.60
C LEU A 66 29.02 14.94 -4.89
N ARG A 67 29.93 15.92 -4.76
CA ARG A 67 30.67 16.49 -5.89
C ARG A 67 31.68 15.52 -6.51
N THR A 68 32.08 14.47 -5.81
CA THR A 68 33.08 13.50 -6.29
C THR A 68 32.47 12.20 -6.77
N ILE A 69 31.16 11.97 -6.54
CA ILE A 69 30.47 10.77 -7.00
C ILE A 69 30.34 10.81 -8.53
N PRO A 70 30.86 9.80 -9.24
CA PRO A 70 30.70 9.71 -10.69
C PRO A 70 29.27 9.35 -11.06
N ILE A 71 28.72 10.02 -12.07
CA ILE A 71 27.39 9.74 -12.62
C ILE A 71 27.50 9.45 -14.11
N TYR A 72 26.73 8.47 -14.59
CA TYR A 72 26.56 8.18 -16.01
C TYR A 72 25.13 8.59 -16.40
N ILE A 73 25.01 9.44 -17.42
CA ILE A 73 23.73 9.96 -17.90
C ILE A 73 23.73 10.08 -19.43
N PRO A 74 22.56 9.98 -20.09
CA PRO A 74 22.43 10.34 -21.49
C PRO A 74 22.82 11.81 -21.70
N GLY A 75 23.68 12.10 -22.68
CA GLY A 75 24.12 13.47 -22.94
C GLY A 75 23.04 14.39 -23.52
N ILE A 76 21.96 13.81 -24.06
CA ILE A 76 20.85 14.52 -24.70
C ILE A 76 19.72 14.74 -23.70
N ILE A 77 19.39 16.00 -23.42
CA ILE A 77 18.34 16.36 -22.45
C ILE A 77 16.96 15.80 -22.85
N LYS A 78 16.66 15.77 -24.14
CA LYS A 78 15.39 15.24 -24.67
C LYS A 78 15.21 13.75 -24.36
N GLU A 79 16.30 12.98 -24.37
CA GLU A 79 16.29 11.56 -24.02
C GLU A 79 16.03 11.40 -22.51
N GLN A 80 16.74 12.16 -21.68
CA GLN A 80 16.51 12.18 -20.23
C GLN A 80 15.04 12.51 -19.88
N THR A 81 14.47 13.54 -20.52
CA THR A 81 13.05 13.90 -20.33
C THR A 81 12.11 12.77 -20.75
N ARG A 82 12.37 12.11 -21.88
CA ARG A 82 11.51 11.03 -22.36
C ARG A 82 11.53 9.83 -21.41
N ILE A 83 12.71 9.43 -20.93
CA ILE A 83 12.85 8.36 -19.93
C ILE A 83 12.10 8.74 -18.65
N ALA A 84 12.34 9.95 -18.15
CA ALA A 84 11.76 10.44 -16.91
C ALA A 84 10.21 10.50 -16.98
N ASN A 85 9.66 10.94 -18.11
CA ASN A 85 8.21 10.98 -18.31
C ASN A 85 7.58 9.59 -18.31
N VAL A 86 8.20 8.61 -19.00
CA VAL A 86 7.68 7.22 -19.02
C VAL A 86 7.63 6.62 -17.61
N LEU A 87 8.67 6.86 -16.81
CA LEU A 87 8.71 6.40 -15.43
C LEU A 87 7.66 7.11 -14.57
N SER A 88 7.55 8.44 -14.66
CA SER A 88 6.54 9.21 -13.93
C SER A 88 5.10 8.86 -14.33
N ASP A 89 4.84 8.58 -15.60
CA ASP A 89 3.52 8.14 -16.08
C ASP A 89 3.16 6.76 -15.49
N THR A 90 4.16 5.87 -15.38
CA THR A 90 4.00 4.56 -14.76
C THR A 90 3.70 4.68 -13.27
N ASP A 91 4.43 5.52 -12.54
CA ASP A 91 4.17 5.79 -11.12
C ASP A 91 2.77 6.37 -10.91
N ALA A 92 2.36 7.33 -11.76
CA ALA A 92 1.01 7.90 -11.71
C ALA A 92 -0.08 6.85 -11.98
N LEU A 93 0.18 5.88 -12.86
CA LEU A 93 -0.72 4.77 -13.10
C LEU A 93 -0.82 3.84 -11.87
N ILE A 94 0.31 3.50 -11.25
CA ILE A 94 0.35 2.69 -10.03
C ILE A 94 -0.49 3.36 -8.93
N THR A 95 -0.23 4.64 -8.65
CA THR A 95 -0.99 5.40 -7.64
C THR A 95 -2.50 5.40 -7.92
N LYS A 96 -2.90 5.57 -9.18
CA LYS A 96 -4.33 5.51 -9.57
C LYS A 96 -4.93 4.13 -9.30
N ILE A 97 -4.20 3.05 -9.59
CA ILE A 97 -4.66 1.69 -9.35
C ILE A 97 -4.81 1.43 -7.84
N GLU A 98 -3.84 1.86 -7.02
CA GLU A 98 -3.91 1.74 -5.56
C GLU A 98 -5.12 2.47 -4.98
N GLN A 99 -5.40 3.70 -5.44
CA GLN A 99 -6.59 4.44 -5.06
C GLN A 99 -7.88 3.69 -5.41
N LEU A 100 -7.94 3.07 -6.59
CA LEU A 100 -9.09 2.26 -7.01
C LEU A 100 -9.24 0.99 -6.16
N ILE A 101 -8.14 0.34 -5.78
CA ILE A 101 -8.16 -0.82 -4.89
C ILE A 101 -8.72 -0.41 -3.53
N ALA A 102 -8.19 0.66 -2.93
CA ALA A 102 -8.65 1.17 -1.64
C ALA A 102 -10.15 1.50 -1.69
N LYS A 103 -10.61 2.21 -2.74
CA LYS A 103 -12.02 2.54 -2.93
C LYS A 103 -12.91 1.29 -3.03
N LYS A 104 -12.48 0.28 -3.79
CA LYS A 104 -13.22 -0.99 -3.92
C LYS A 104 -13.27 -1.76 -2.61
N GLN A 105 -12.20 -1.75 -1.83
CA GLN A 105 -12.18 -2.37 -0.49
C GLN A 105 -13.16 -1.68 0.46
N THR A 106 -13.21 -0.35 0.48
CA THR A 106 -14.18 0.41 1.28
C THR A 106 -15.61 0.08 0.88
N ILE A 107 -15.91 0.06 -0.43
CA ILE A 107 -17.23 -0.30 -0.94
C ILE A 107 -17.59 -1.73 -0.51
N LYS A 108 -16.66 -2.69 -0.65
CA LYS A 108 -16.86 -4.08 -0.22
C LYS A 108 -17.22 -4.15 1.27
N SER A 109 -16.45 -3.51 2.13
CA SER A 109 -16.68 -3.54 3.59
C SER A 109 -18.02 -2.90 3.97
N ALA A 110 -18.34 -1.74 3.39
CA ALA A 110 -19.62 -1.08 3.61
C ALA A 110 -20.81 -1.91 3.11
N THR A 111 -20.70 -2.47 1.89
CA THR A 111 -21.74 -3.33 1.30
C THR A 111 -21.93 -4.59 2.14
N MET A 112 -20.85 -5.21 2.61
CA MET A 112 -20.90 -6.37 3.49
C MET A 112 -21.69 -6.06 4.77
N GLN A 113 -21.41 -4.93 5.43
CA GLN A 113 -22.16 -4.52 6.62
C GLN A 113 -23.64 -4.33 6.30
N GLN A 114 -23.96 -3.65 5.20
CA GLN A 114 -25.35 -3.40 4.81
C GLN A 114 -26.12 -4.69 4.48
N LEU A 115 -25.49 -5.63 3.77
CA LEU A 115 -26.10 -6.89 3.37
C LEU A 115 -26.21 -7.88 4.54
N MET A 116 -25.15 -8.06 5.33
CA MET A 116 -25.14 -9.01 6.47
C MET A 116 -26.04 -8.59 7.62
N THR A 117 -26.35 -7.29 7.75
CA THR A 117 -27.33 -6.80 8.72
C THR A 117 -28.73 -6.64 8.14
N GLY A 118 -28.91 -6.93 6.84
CA GLY A 118 -30.18 -6.79 6.16
C GLY A 118 -30.68 -5.34 6.01
N ARG A 119 -29.86 -4.32 6.31
CA ARG A 119 -30.19 -2.89 6.08
C ARG A 119 -30.42 -2.58 4.61
N THR A 120 -29.65 -3.24 3.74
CA THR A 120 -29.91 -3.28 2.31
C THR A 120 -30.10 -4.74 1.91
N ARG A 121 -31.10 -5.00 1.06
CA ARG A 121 -31.45 -6.34 0.59
C ARG A 121 -31.25 -6.40 -0.93
N LEU A 122 -30.88 -7.56 -1.45
CA LEU A 122 -30.89 -7.76 -2.90
C LEU A 122 -32.33 -7.65 -3.41
N PRO A 123 -32.58 -7.09 -4.61
CA PRO A 123 -33.92 -6.79 -5.10
C PRO A 123 -34.89 -7.98 -5.05
N GLN A 124 -34.41 -9.18 -5.37
CA GLN A 124 -35.19 -10.42 -5.36
C GLN A 124 -35.67 -10.87 -3.97
N PHE A 125 -35.01 -10.40 -2.89
CA PHE A 125 -35.36 -10.76 -1.51
C PHE A 125 -36.00 -9.61 -0.73
N ALA A 126 -36.10 -8.41 -1.33
CA ALA A 126 -36.59 -7.21 -0.66
C ALA A 126 -38.13 -7.11 -0.65
N LYS A 127 -38.81 -7.87 -1.52
CA LYS A 127 -40.26 -7.81 -1.70
C LYS A 127 -40.93 -9.14 -1.41
N HIS A 128 -42.20 -9.10 -1.01
CA HIS A 128 -43.09 -10.24 -0.99
C HIS A 128 -43.54 -10.62 -2.41
N SER A 129 -44.21 -11.76 -2.56
CA SER A 129 -44.78 -12.23 -3.83
C SER A 129 -45.80 -11.26 -4.44
N ASN A 130 -46.50 -10.47 -3.61
CA ASN A 130 -47.43 -9.41 -4.02
C ASN A 130 -46.73 -8.07 -4.33
N SER A 131 -45.40 -8.04 -4.41
CA SER A 131 -44.56 -6.86 -4.69
C SER A 131 -44.49 -5.78 -3.60
N THR A 132 -45.04 -6.00 -2.40
CA THR A 132 -44.83 -5.08 -1.26
C THR A 132 -43.44 -5.26 -0.65
N LEU A 133 -42.87 -4.20 -0.07
CA LEU A 133 -41.57 -4.26 0.60
C LEU A 133 -41.69 -5.02 1.93
N LYS A 134 -40.70 -5.88 2.21
CA LYS A 134 -40.58 -6.60 3.47
C LYS A 134 -40.13 -5.67 4.60
N GLY A 135 -40.72 -5.83 5.78
CA GLY A 135 -40.42 -5.03 6.96
C GLY A 135 -39.27 -5.57 7.82
N TYR A 136 -39.19 -5.04 9.05
CA TYR A 136 -38.24 -5.45 10.08
C TYR A 136 -38.99 -5.89 11.34
N LYS A 137 -38.42 -6.84 12.08
CA LYS A 137 -38.88 -7.29 13.40
C LYS A 137 -37.79 -7.06 14.46
N SER A 138 -38.22 -6.91 15.72
CA SER A 138 -37.29 -6.80 16.85
C SER A 138 -36.80 -8.18 17.27
N SER A 139 -35.50 -8.33 17.50
CA SER A 139 -34.87 -9.53 18.06
C SER A 139 -33.83 -9.17 19.12
N GLU A 140 -33.25 -10.18 19.77
CA GLU A 140 -32.12 -10.03 20.70
C GLU A 140 -30.85 -9.45 20.04
N LEU A 141 -30.76 -9.49 18.72
CA LEU A 141 -29.68 -8.90 17.92
C LEU A 141 -30.03 -7.50 17.37
N GLY A 142 -31.18 -6.93 17.77
CA GLY A 142 -31.71 -5.65 17.31
C GLY A 142 -32.76 -5.80 16.21
N LEU A 143 -32.89 -4.78 15.35
CA LEU A 143 -33.81 -4.81 14.21
C LEU A 143 -33.25 -5.70 13.09
N ILE A 144 -33.91 -6.81 12.82
CA ILE A 144 -33.59 -7.74 11.74
C ILE A 144 -34.74 -7.78 10.72
N PRO A 145 -34.50 -8.16 9.46
CA PRO A 145 -35.57 -8.36 8.51
C PRO A 145 -36.64 -9.32 9.05
N GLU A 146 -37.90 -9.04 8.76
CA GLU A 146 -39.03 -9.81 9.29
C GLU A 146 -38.95 -11.32 8.95
N ASP A 147 -38.34 -11.64 7.79
CA ASP A 147 -38.20 -12.97 7.23
C ASP A 147 -36.87 -13.66 7.62
N TRP A 148 -36.13 -13.11 8.58
CA TRP A 148 -34.91 -13.71 9.13
C TRP A 148 -35.17 -14.34 10.48
N ASP A 149 -34.59 -15.52 10.72
CA ASP A 149 -34.69 -16.23 12.00
C ASP A 149 -33.37 -16.17 12.77
N VAL A 150 -33.47 -16.29 14.09
CA VAL A 150 -32.30 -16.29 14.98
C VAL A 150 -32.01 -17.71 15.41
N TYR A 151 -30.78 -18.15 15.17
CA TYR A 151 -30.26 -19.45 15.55
C TYR A 151 -28.95 -19.27 16.31
N THR A 152 -28.67 -20.19 17.24
CA THR A 152 -27.33 -20.36 17.79
C THR A 152 -26.46 -21.16 16.81
N PHE A 153 -25.14 -21.08 16.94
CA PHE A 153 -24.25 -21.93 16.12
C PHE A 153 -24.54 -23.42 16.31
N ASN A 154 -24.89 -23.85 17.52
CA ASN A 154 -25.21 -25.25 17.82
C ASN A 154 -26.44 -25.76 17.04
N ASP A 155 -27.37 -24.87 16.67
CA ASP A 155 -28.54 -25.24 15.88
C ASP A 155 -28.18 -25.49 14.40
N LEU A 156 -27.04 -24.98 13.94
CA LEU A 156 -26.68 -24.92 12.51
C LEU A 156 -25.43 -25.73 12.13
N ILE A 157 -24.56 -26.09 13.08
CA ILE A 157 -23.31 -26.80 12.79
C ILE A 157 -23.37 -28.25 13.31
N GLU A 158 -22.94 -29.21 12.48
CA GLU A 158 -22.94 -30.63 12.85
C GLU A 158 -21.78 -31.00 13.79
N SER A 159 -20.63 -30.36 13.62
CA SER A 159 -19.47 -30.56 14.49
C SER A 159 -18.55 -29.35 14.47
N CYS A 160 -17.78 -29.18 15.53
CA CYS A 160 -16.64 -28.27 15.58
C CYS A 160 -15.46 -29.01 16.20
N SER A 161 -14.24 -28.70 15.75
CA SER A 161 -13.03 -29.26 16.31
C SER A 161 -11.99 -28.17 16.52
N SER A 162 -11.17 -28.36 17.55
CA SER A 162 -9.98 -27.54 17.79
C SER A 162 -8.77 -28.27 17.24
N GLY A 163 -7.79 -27.52 16.72
CA GLY A 163 -6.52 -28.10 16.30
C GLY A 163 -5.85 -28.84 17.47
N ALA A 164 -5.37 -30.05 17.22
CA ALA A 164 -4.60 -30.84 18.17
C ALA A 164 -3.17 -31.01 17.66
N THR A 165 -2.19 -30.79 18.53
CA THR A 165 -0.79 -31.12 18.21
C THR A 165 -0.66 -32.65 18.17
N PRO A 166 -0.26 -33.25 17.03
CA PRO A 166 -0.09 -34.70 16.94
C PRO A 166 0.91 -35.18 18.00
N TYR A 167 0.66 -36.34 18.60
CA TYR A 167 1.54 -36.92 19.60
C TYR A 167 2.99 -36.97 19.11
N ARG A 168 3.91 -36.30 19.82
CA ARG A 168 5.32 -36.14 19.43
C ARG A 168 6.09 -37.45 19.30
N GLY A 169 5.59 -38.54 19.89
CA GLY A 169 6.21 -39.87 19.75
C GLY A 169 5.90 -40.55 18.41
N ASN A 170 4.91 -40.08 17.64
CA ASN A 170 4.69 -40.58 16.29
C ASN A 170 5.54 -39.78 15.29
N LYS A 171 6.75 -40.31 15.02
CA LYS A 171 7.74 -39.69 14.12
C LYS A 171 7.22 -39.49 12.70
N SER A 172 6.18 -40.22 12.25
CA SER A 172 5.63 -40.09 10.89
C SER A 172 4.98 -38.72 10.61
N PHE A 173 4.62 -37.97 11.65
CA PHE A 173 4.07 -36.61 11.52
C PHE A 173 5.13 -35.51 11.49
N TYR A 174 6.41 -35.83 11.67
CA TYR A 174 7.51 -34.86 11.85
C TYR A 174 8.73 -35.14 10.96
N THR A 175 8.60 -35.98 9.93
CA THR A 175 9.63 -36.19 8.90
C THR A 175 9.45 -35.18 7.77
N GLY A 176 10.22 -34.09 7.83
CA GLY A 176 10.48 -33.20 6.69
C GLY A 176 11.87 -33.44 6.14
#